data_AF-A0A1U7I679-F1
#
_entry.id   AF-A0A1U7I679-F1
#
_cell.length_a   1.000
_cell.length_b   1.000
_cell.length_c   1.000
_cell.angle_alpha   90.00
_cell.angle_beta   90.00
_cell.angle_gamma   90.00
#
_symmetry.space_group_name_H-M   'P 1'
#
loop_
_entity.id
_entity.type
_entity.pdbx_description
1 polymer ?
#
loop_
_entity_poly.entity_id
_entity_poly.type
_entity_poly.pdbx_seq_one_letter_code
_entity_poly.pdbx_strand_id
1 'polypeptide(L)'
;MLSTNNTSLNAQLNASERARLDELETAIDRGLQTFYEVGKALEEIREQKLYRETHKTFEAYCRDRWGIARPTAYRFINAAQVMENLSPIGDILPRKENQVRPLTQLSPELQIEIWQQAVELASNGIPTGAAVQRLVDEKLSSPNPKRNSPGNHSEIEQLRQENQRLREQIRRQNIEREKRSAEVAAELERLREENRQLKAELRQRDIDWERRLAYEREKIRAEVRAELKAEYEGIINSLTAQVKELTRQLEEIRLQIKA
;
A
#
# COMPACT_ATOMS: atom_id res chain seq x y z
N MET A 1 -24.02 76.68 11.52
CA MET A 1 -22.74 76.13 12.02
C MET A 1 -22.88 74.62 12.15
N LEU A 2 -21.85 73.91 11.73
CA LEU A 2 -21.80 72.52 11.31
C LEU A 2 -22.33 71.48 12.32
N SER A 3 -23.18 70.58 11.83
CA SER A 3 -23.45 69.26 12.41
C SER A 3 -22.27 68.32 12.14
N THR A 4 -21.69 67.76 13.20
CA THR A 4 -20.70 66.68 13.10
C THR A 4 -21.27 65.46 13.82
N ASN A 5 -21.63 64.42 13.07
CA ASN A 5 -21.73 63.04 13.56
C ASN A 5 -21.66 62.09 12.37
N ASN A 6 -20.45 61.89 11.86
CA ASN A 6 -20.13 60.74 11.01
C ASN A 6 -18.67 60.35 11.21
N THR A 7 -18.34 59.65 12.30
CA THR A 7 -17.04 58.99 12.46
C THR A 7 -17.14 57.83 13.45
N SER A 8 -17.72 56.71 13.04
CA SER A 8 -17.60 55.45 13.80
C SER A 8 -17.49 54.25 12.86
N LEU A 9 -16.57 54.34 11.89
CA LEU A 9 -16.32 53.30 10.87
C LEU A 9 -14.91 52.70 10.91
N ASN A 10 -14.12 52.90 11.98
CA ASN A 10 -12.76 52.34 12.08
C ASN A 10 -12.39 51.93 13.52
N ALA A 11 -13.22 51.12 14.19
CA ALA A 11 -12.80 50.47 15.43
C ALA A 11 -12.03 49.18 15.08
N GLN A 12 -10.71 49.18 15.30
CA GLN A 12 -9.89 47.97 15.19
C GLN A 12 -10.40 46.91 16.16
N LEU A 13 -10.60 45.68 15.68
CA LEU A 13 -11.06 44.54 16.48
C LEU A 13 -10.20 44.40 17.75
N ASN A 14 -10.82 44.27 18.91
CA ASN A 14 -10.09 44.02 20.15
C ASN A 14 -9.54 42.57 20.20
N ALA A 15 -8.69 42.24 21.19
CA ALA A 15 -8.01 40.94 21.23
C ALA A 15 -8.99 39.75 21.32
N SER A 16 -10.09 39.90 22.07
CA SER A 16 -11.13 38.88 22.16
C SER A 16 -11.93 38.73 20.86
N GLU A 17 -12.19 39.84 20.16
CA GLU A 17 -12.86 39.83 18.85
C GLU A 17 -11.98 39.18 17.78
N ARG A 18 -10.65 39.41 17.81
CA ARG A 18 -9.71 38.73 16.89
C ARG A 18 -9.61 37.24 17.16
N ALA A 19 -9.52 36.82 18.42
CA ALA A 19 -9.52 35.40 18.78
C ALA A 19 -10.82 34.71 18.37
N ARG A 20 -11.97 35.39 18.56
CA ARG A 20 -13.27 34.87 18.15
C ARG A 20 -13.43 34.84 16.63
N LEU A 21 -12.90 35.84 15.93
CA LEU A 21 -12.84 35.86 14.47
C LEU A 21 -12.01 34.68 13.96
N ASP A 22 -10.81 34.46 14.51
CA ASP A 22 -9.91 33.37 14.13
C ASP A 22 -10.52 31.97 14.39
N GLU A 23 -11.24 31.79 15.50
CA GLU A 23 -12.02 30.58 15.77
C GLU A 23 -13.15 30.35 14.75
N LEU A 24 -13.89 31.40 14.42
CA LEU A 24 -14.97 31.34 13.45
C LEU A 24 -14.44 31.15 12.03
N GLU A 25 -13.33 31.80 11.68
CA GLU A 25 -12.62 31.65 10.41
C GLU A 25 -12.02 30.25 10.29
N THR A 26 -11.47 29.67 11.36
CA THR A 26 -11.01 28.27 11.38
C THR A 26 -12.18 27.28 11.25
N ALA A 27 -13.32 27.55 11.90
CA ALA A 27 -14.52 26.73 11.74
C ALA A 27 -15.14 26.86 10.34
N ILE A 28 -15.07 28.05 9.75
CA ILE A 28 -15.50 28.35 8.39
C ILE A 28 -14.55 27.71 7.38
N ASP A 29 -13.23 27.76 7.58
CA ASP A 29 -12.22 27.16 6.71
C ASP A 29 -12.29 25.63 6.73
N ARG A 30 -12.41 25.02 7.93
CA ARG A 30 -12.76 23.60 8.07
C ARG A 30 -14.08 23.26 7.39
N GLY A 31 -15.08 24.14 7.48
CA GLY A 31 -16.39 24.00 6.82
C GLY A 31 -16.34 24.10 5.29
N LEU A 32 -15.48 24.97 4.75
CA LEU A 32 -15.29 25.26 3.33
C LEU A 32 -14.45 24.20 2.61
N GLN A 33 -13.55 23.50 3.31
CA GLN A 33 -12.69 22.44 2.77
C GLN A 33 -13.24 21.01 2.94
N THR A 34 -14.34 20.83 3.68
CA THR A 34 -14.87 19.50 4.05
C THR A 34 -15.08 18.55 2.86
N PHE A 35 -15.59 19.00 1.71
CA PHE A 35 -15.90 18.08 0.62
C PHE A 35 -14.65 17.64 -0.17
N TYR A 36 -13.63 18.49 -0.27
CA TYR A 36 -12.39 18.17 -0.98
C TYR A 36 -11.60 17.13 -0.19
N GLU A 37 -11.35 17.40 1.10
CA GLU A 37 -10.62 16.48 1.98
C GLU A 37 -11.35 15.13 2.13
N VAL A 38 -12.68 15.16 2.32
CA VAL A 38 -13.49 13.94 2.38
C VAL A 38 -13.46 13.20 1.05
N GLY A 39 -13.58 13.91 -0.08
CA GLY A 39 -13.50 13.31 -1.41
C GLY A 39 -12.17 12.60 -1.65
N LYS A 40 -11.05 13.27 -1.35
CA LYS A 40 -9.70 12.72 -1.49
C LYS A 40 -9.45 11.53 -0.57
N ALA A 41 -9.86 11.61 0.69
CA ALA A 41 -9.73 10.50 1.63
C ALA A 41 -10.57 9.28 1.20
N LEU A 42 -11.80 9.51 0.73
CA LEU A 42 -12.67 8.45 0.21
C LEU A 42 -12.09 7.81 -1.07
N GLU A 43 -11.48 8.61 -1.94
CA GLU A 43 -10.78 8.14 -3.14
C GLU A 43 -9.60 7.24 -2.77
N GLU A 44 -8.74 7.70 -1.86
CA GLU A 44 -7.56 6.93 -1.44
C GLU A 44 -7.96 5.60 -0.79
N ILE A 45 -8.96 5.61 0.10
CA ILE A 45 -9.51 4.39 0.73
C ILE A 45 -10.03 3.41 -0.34
N ARG A 46 -10.65 3.93 -1.41
CA ARG A 46 -11.21 3.12 -2.50
C ARG A 46 -10.11 2.54 -3.39
N GLU A 47 -9.19 3.36 -3.87
CA GLU A 47 -8.11 2.95 -4.79
C GLU A 47 -7.16 1.95 -4.14
N GLN A 48 -6.75 2.20 -2.89
CA GLN A 48 -5.90 1.28 -2.13
C GLN A 48 -6.69 0.11 -1.49
N LYS A 49 -8.02 0.08 -1.66
CA LYS A 49 -8.92 -0.93 -1.09
C LYS A 49 -8.78 -1.10 0.43
N LEU A 50 -8.55 -0.01 1.16
CA LEU A 50 -8.32 -0.04 2.62
C LEU A 50 -9.55 -0.51 3.40
N TYR A 51 -10.73 -0.45 2.79
CA TYR A 51 -11.98 -0.96 3.37
C TYR A 51 -12.05 -2.50 3.50
N ARG A 52 -11.16 -3.25 2.82
CA ARG A 52 -11.24 -4.72 2.68
C ARG A 52 -11.06 -5.51 3.98
N GLU A 53 -10.47 -4.89 5.00
CA GLU A 53 -10.28 -5.51 6.32
C GLU A 53 -11.63 -5.80 7.00
N THR A 54 -12.61 -4.92 6.80
CA THR A 54 -13.90 -4.97 7.51
C THR A 54 -15.09 -5.15 6.56
N HIS A 55 -14.99 -4.74 5.30
CA HIS A 55 -16.11 -4.75 4.35
C HIS A 55 -15.71 -5.35 2.99
N LYS A 56 -16.65 -6.08 2.37
CA LYS A 56 -16.44 -6.66 1.03
C LYS A 56 -16.45 -5.61 -0.10
N THR A 57 -17.15 -4.50 0.10
CA THR A 57 -17.28 -3.42 -0.89
C THR A 57 -17.07 -2.05 -0.25
N PHE A 58 -16.58 -1.10 -1.03
CA PHE A 58 -16.38 0.29 -0.61
C PHE A 58 -17.70 0.94 -0.20
N GLU A 59 -18.79 0.61 -0.90
CA GLU A 59 -20.12 1.14 -0.63
C GLU A 59 -20.68 0.68 0.71
N ALA A 60 -20.45 -0.59 1.08
CA ALA A 60 -20.84 -1.10 2.39
C ALA A 60 -20.06 -0.37 3.48
N TYR A 61 -18.75 -0.19 3.29
CA TYR A 61 -17.91 0.59 4.20
C TYR A 61 -18.40 2.04 4.38
N CYS A 62 -18.71 2.75 3.28
CA CYS A 62 -19.18 4.13 3.34
C CYS A 62 -20.50 4.26 4.12
N ARG A 63 -21.42 3.33 3.90
CA ARG A 63 -22.72 3.32 4.59
C ARG A 63 -22.56 2.99 6.07
N ASP A 64 -21.82 1.93 6.39
CA ASP A 64 -21.81 1.36 7.73
C ASP A 64 -20.89 2.16 8.68
N ARG A 65 -19.81 2.79 8.17
CA ARG A 65 -18.88 3.61 8.99
C ARG A 65 -19.25 5.09 9.03
N TRP A 66 -19.74 5.64 7.91
CA TRP A 66 -19.94 7.08 7.76
C TRP A 66 -21.41 7.48 7.58
N GLY A 67 -22.33 6.53 7.43
CA GLY A 67 -23.73 6.81 7.13
C GLY A 67 -23.94 7.41 5.73
N ILE A 68 -22.93 7.31 4.85
CA ILE A 68 -22.94 7.95 3.53
C ILE A 68 -23.40 6.94 2.47
N ALA A 69 -24.46 7.30 1.74
CA ALA A 69 -24.93 6.50 0.62
C ALA A 69 -23.93 6.52 -0.54
N ARG A 70 -23.87 5.42 -1.32
CA ARG A 70 -23.02 5.27 -2.51
C ARG A 70 -22.97 6.54 -3.39
N PRO A 71 -24.09 7.12 -3.86
CA PRO A 71 -24.03 8.27 -4.76
C PRO A 71 -23.33 9.49 -4.15
N THR A 72 -23.50 9.70 -2.85
CA THR A 72 -22.87 10.82 -2.12
C THR A 72 -21.37 10.63 -2.00
N ALA A 73 -20.90 9.40 -1.74
CA ALA A 73 -19.46 9.09 -1.66
C ALA A 73 -18.77 9.37 -3.01
N TYR A 74 -19.30 8.85 -4.11
CA TYR A 74 -18.76 9.11 -5.44
C TYR A 74 -18.88 10.58 -5.86
N ARG A 75 -19.92 11.29 -5.40
CA ARG A 75 -20.06 12.73 -5.64
C ARG A 75 -18.93 13.53 -4.99
N PHE A 76 -18.54 13.20 -3.76
CA PHE A 76 -17.39 13.86 -3.12
C PHE A 76 -16.07 13.54 -3.82
N ILE A 77 -15.85 12.30 -4.22
CA ILE A 77 -14.66 11.90 -4.99
C ILE A 77 -14.59 12.70 -6.30
N ASN A 78 -15.66 12.72 -7.10
CA ASN A 78 -15.67 13.45 -8.37
C ASN A 78 -15.48 14.96 -8.19
N ALA A 79 -16.08 15.53 -7.14
CA ALA A 79 -15.92 16.94 -6.80
C ALA A 79 -14.46 17.26 -6.42
N ALA A 80 -13.79 16.35 -5.70
CA ALA A 80 -12.39 16.51 -5.36
C ALA A 80 -11.50 16.45 -6.60
N GLN A 81 -11.77 15.54 -7.55
CA GLN A 81 -11.01 15.47 -8.79
C GLN A 81 -11.09 16.77 -9.62
N VAL A 82 -12.27 17.40 -9.68
CA VAL A 82 -12.45 18.72 -10.32
C VAL A 82 -11.67 19.80 -9.58
N MET A 83 -11.69 19.79 -8.24
CA MET A 83 -10.90 20.72 -7.43
C MET A 83 -9.40 20.59 -7.72
N GLU A 84 -8.87 19.37 -7.84
CA GLU A 84 -7.45 19.16 -8.18
C GLU A 84 -7.09 19.69 -9.55
N ASN A 85 -8.01 19.58 -10.53
CA ASN A 85 -7.81 20.13 -11.86
C ASN A 85 -7.84 21.67 -11.88
N LEU A 86 -8.67 22.29 -11.02
CA LEU A 86 -8.78 23.75 -10.91
C LEU A 86 -7.68 24.39 -10.04
N SER A 87 -7.10 23.64 -9.09
CA SER A 87 -6.11 24.12 -8.11
C SER A 87 -4.87 24.80 -8.72
N PRO A 88 -4.24 24.27 -9.79
CA PRO A 88 -3.02 24.87 -10.35
C PRO A 88 -3.25 26.17 -11.12
N ILE A 89 -4.49 26.53 -11.44
CA ILE A 89 -4.83 27.58 -12.41
C ILE A 89 -5.68 28.70 -11.79
N GLY A 90 -6.38 28.45 -10.67
CA GLY A 90 -7.34 29.39 -10.10
C GLY A 90 -6.86 30.11 -8.84
N ASP A 91 -6.83 31.45 -8.88
CA ASP A 91 -6.72 32.29 -7.67
C ASP A 91 -7.98 32.18 -6.77
N ILE A 92 -9.11 31.79 -7.36
CA ILE A 92 -10.39 31.60 -6.66
C ILE A 92 -10.86 30.16 -6.84
N LEU A 93 -10.77 29.39 -5.75
CA LEU A 93 -11.18 27.99 -5.72
C LEU A 93 -12.66 27.82 -5.34
N PRO A 94 -13.30 26.76 -5.85
CA PRO A 94 -14.64 26.39 -5.41
C PRO A 94 -14.67 26.12 -3.89
N ARG A 95 -15.73 26.63 -3.26
CA ARG A 95 -15.97 26.58 -1.82
C ARG A 95 -17.00 25.54 -1.40
N LYS A 96 -17.81 25.08 -2.36
CA LYS A 96 -18.91 24.14 -2.13
C LYS A 96 -18.96 23.10 -3.24
N GLU A 97 -19.27 21.86 -2.86
CA GLU A 97 -19.45 20.75 -3.80
C GLU A 97 -20.43 21.09 -4.93
N ASN A 98 -21.50 21.83 -4.62
CA ASN A 98 -22.52 22.18 -5.60
C ASN A 98 -22.01 23.11 -6.73
N GLN A 99 -20.88 23.79 -6.55
CA GLN A 99 -20.25 24.63 -7.57
C GLN A 99 -19.48 23.81 -8.60
N VAL A 100 -18.86 22.71 -8.17
CA VAL A 100 -18.06 21.83 -9.05
C VAL A 100 -18.88 20.70 -9.65
N ARG A 101 -20.01 20.34 -9.03
CA ARG A 101 -20.89 19.27 -9.51
C ARG A 101 -21.23 19.35 -11.01
N PRO A 102 -21.60 20.52 -11.57
CA PRO A 102 -21.87 20.65 -13.01
C PRO A 102 -20.68 20.34 -13.92
N LEU A 103 -19.46 20.51 -13.40
CA LEU A 103 -18.21 20.34 -14.15
C LEU A 103 -17.74 18.89 -14.19
N THR A 104 -18.24 18.03 -13.28
CA THR A 104 -17.76 16.64 -13.12
C THR A 104 -17.88 15.76 -14.37
N GLN A 105 -18.75 16.09 -15.33
CA GLN A 105 -18.94 15.33 -16.58
C GLN A 105 -18.21 15.92 -17.79
N LEU A 106 -17.47 17.03 -17.61
CA LEU A 106 -16.77 17.73 -18.68
C LEU A 106 -15.31 17.31 -18.76
N SER A 107 -14.67 17.53 -19.91
CA SER A 107 -13.23 17.30 -20.04
C SER A 107 -12.45 18.28 -19.16
N PRO A 108 -11.24 17.90 -18.69
CA PRO A 108 -10.45 18.75 -17.77
C PRO A 108 -10.26 20.19 -18.28
N GLU A 109 -10.08 20.38 -19.58
CA GLU A 109 -9.88 21.69 -20.20
C GLU A 109 -11.15 22.54 -20.14
N LEU A 110 -12.31 21.94 -20.41
CA LEU A 110 -13.60 22.60 -20.33
C LEU A 110 -14.00 22.95 -18.90
N GLN A 111 -13.59 22.14 -17.92
CA GLN A 111 -13.80 22.45 -16.50
C GLN A 111 -13.12 23.77 -16.13
N ILE A 112 -11.86 23.94 -16.56
CA ILE A 112 -11.06 25.15 -16.30
C ILE A 112 -11.68 26.36 -17.01
N GLU A 113 -11.98 26.23 -18.31
CA GLU A 113 -12.54 27.31 -19.12
C GLU A 113 -13.86 27.84 -18.53
N ILE A 114 -14.79 26.93 -18.21
CA ILE A 114 -16.10 27.31 -17.67
C ILE A 114 -15.97 27.87 -16.26
N TRP A 115 -15.06 27.34 -15.44
CA TRP A 115 -14.81 27.89 -14.11
C TRP A 115 -14.28 29.32 -14.17
N GLN A 116 -13.31 29.61 -15.03
CA GLN A 116 -12.78 30.96 -15.23
C GLN A 116 -13.86 31.94 -15.68
N GLN A 117 -14.66 31.55 -16.69
CA GLN A 117 -15.80 32.37 -17.15
C GLN A 117 -16.83 32.60 -16.02
N ALA A 118 -17.08 31.59 -15.18
CA ALA A 118 -17.98 31.73 -14.05
C ALA A 118 -17.45 32.71 -13.00
N VAL A 119 -16.14 32.68 -12.74
CA VAL A 119 -15.45 33.61 -11.82
C VAL A 119 -15.50 35.04 -12.33
N GLU A 120 -15.24 35.27 -13.63
CA GLU A 120 -15.31 36.60 -14.25
C GLU A 120 -16.72 37.20 -14.20
N LEU A 121 -17.75 36.38 -14.36
CA LEU A 121 -19.15 36.81 -14.32
C LEU A 121 -19.69 36.98 -12.89
N ALA A 122 -18.97 36.52 -11.88
CA ALA A 122 -19.40 36.61 -10.49
C ALA A 122 -19.10 37.99 -9.90
N SER A 123 -20.14 38.75 -9.55
CA SER A 123 -20.02 40.09 -8.96
C SER A 123 -19.31 40.15 -7.60
N ASN A 124 -19.20 39.02 -6.91
CA ASN A 124 -18.49 38.85 -5.63
C ASN A 124 -17.24 37.94 -5.74
N GLY A 125 -16.80 37.64 -6.97
CA GLY A 125 -15.67 36.76 -7.26
C GLY A 125 -15.93 35.26 -7.06
N ILE A 126 -17.03 34.84 -6.42
CA ILE A 126 -17.31 33.41 -6.16
C ILE A 126 -18.56 32.98 -6.93
N PRO A 127 -18.42 32.18 -8.00
CA PRO A 127 -19.57 31.76 -8.80
C PRO A 127 -20.53 30.87 -8.00
N THR A 128 -21.83 31.06 -8.21
CA THR A 128 -22.84 30.14 -7.65
C THR A 128 -22.94 28.88 -8.50
N GLY A 129 -23.27 27.73 -7.91
CA GLY A 129 -23.43 26.48 -8.68
C GLY A 129 -24.49 26.58 -9.80
N ALA A 130 -25.50 27.44 -9.65
CA ALA A 130 -26.47 27.72 -10.72
C ALA A 130 -25.91 28.59 -11.85
N ALA A 131 -24.93 29.46 -11.58
CA ALA A 131 -24.23 30.20 -12.62
C ALA A 131 -23.32 29.26 -13.42
N VAL A 132 -22.56 28.39 -12.73
CA VAL A 132 -21.73 27.36 -13.37
C VAL A 132 -22.59 26.44 -14.23
N GLN A 133 -23.70 25.91 -13.70
CA GLN A 133 -24.59 25.04 -14.46
C GLN A 133 -25.13 25.72 -15.73
N ARG A 134 -25.52 27.00 -15.67
CA ARG A 134 -25.98 27.73 -16.86
C ARG A 134 -24.91 27.81 -17.95
N LEU A 135 -23.66 28.08 -17.58
CA LEU A 135 -22.55 28.12 -18.55
C LEU A 135 -22.25 26.75 -19.15
N VAL A 136 -22.34 25.69 -18.34
CA VAL A 136 -22.25 24.30 -18.82
C VAL A 136 -23.35 24.02 -19.83
N ASP A 137 -24.60 24.36 -19.51
CA ASP A 137 -25.75 24.13 -20.38
C ASP A 137 -25.64 24.94 -21.69
N GLU A 138 -25.16 26.18 -21.62
CA GLU A 138 -24.94 27.07 -22.78
C GLU A 138 -23.85 26.54 -23.72
N LYS A 139 -22.74 26.06 -23.15
CA LYS A 139 -21.64 25.44 -23.91
C LYS A 139 -22.06 24.11 -24.55
N LEU A 140 -22.88 23.32 -23.85
CA LEU A 140 -23.43 22.07 -24.39
C LEU A 140 -24.55 22.29 -25.41
N SER A 141 -25.29 23.40 -25.30
CA SER A 141 -26.41 23.76 -26.20
C SER A 141 -25.99 24.56 -27.43
N SER A 142 -24.78 25.16 -27.42
CA SER A 142 -24.24 25.87 -28.58
C SER A 142 -24.12 24.92 -29.78
N PRO A 143 -24.85 25.15 -30.89
CA PRO A 143 -24.74 24.30 -32.07
C PRO A 143 -23.37 24.57 -32.70
N ASN A 144 -22.45 23.64 -32.51
CA ASN A 144 -21.08 23.73 -33.02
C ASN A 144 -21.08 23.88 -34.56
N PRO A 145 -20.66 25.02 -35.14
CA PRO A 145 -20.76 25.28 -36.58
C PRO A 145 -19.72 24.49 -37.42
N LYS A 146 -18.80 23.75 -36.79
CA LYS A 146 -17.72 23.02 -37.48
C LYS A 146 -18.08 21.61 -37.97
N ARG A 147 -19.34 21.17 -37.83
CA ARG A 147 -19.71 19.79 -38.21
C ARG A 147 -19.90 19.56 -39.72
N ASN A 148 -20.10 20.61 -40.52
CA ASN A 148 -20.37 20.46 -41.96
C ASN A 148 -19.35 21.23 -42.81
N SER A 149 -18.13 20.69 -42.95
CA SER A 149 -17.21 21.11 -44.02
C SER A 149 -16.71 19.86 -44.75
N PRO A 150 -16.85 19.75 -46.09
CA PRO A 150 -16.47 18.55 -46.86
C PRO A 150 -15.00 18.15 -46.73
N GLY A 151 -14.11 19.09 -46.34
CA GLY A 151 -12.69 18.83 -46.08
C GLY A 151 -12.43 18.01 -44.80
N ASN A 152 -13.31 18.07 -43.79
CA ASN A 152 -13.13 17.32 -42.53
C ASN A 152 -13.29 15.81 -42.72
N HIS A 153 -14.01 15.34 -43.75
CA HIS A 153 -14.25 13.90 -43.92
C HIS A 153 -12.95 13.16 -44.24
N SER A 154 -12.08 13.75 -45.06
CA SER A 154 -10.78 13.16 -45.42
C SER A 154 -9.82 13.10 -44.24
N GLU A 155 -9.73 14.18 -43.44
CA GLU A 155 -8.88 14.22 -42.24
C GLU A 155 -9.39 13.28 -41.14
N ILE A 156 -10.72 13.21 -40.95
CA ILE A 156 -11.35 12.25 -40.03
C ILE A 156 -11.07 10.81 -40.46
N GLU A 157 -11.07 10.52 -41.77
CA GLU A 157 -10.80 9.19 -42.29
C GLU A 157 -9.32 8.80 -42.15
N GLN A 158 -8.40 9.75 -42.36
CA GLN A 158 -6.97 9.57 -42.06
C GLN A 158 -6.74 9.27 -40.57
N LEU A 159 -7.34 10.06 -39.68
CA LEU A 159 -7.25 9.86 -38.23
C LEU A 159 -7.85 8.52 -37.80
N ARG A 160 -8.94 8.06 -38.43
CA ARG A 160 -9.51 6.72 -38.16
C ARG A 160 -8.56 5.61 -38.57
N GLN A 161 -7.96 5.71 -39.75
CA GLN A 161 -6.97 4.75 -40.23
C GLN A 161 -5.73 4.73 -39.33
N GLU A 162 -5.25 5.89 -38.90
CA GLU A 162 -4.12 6.01 -37.98
C GLU A 162 -4.44 5.43 -36.60
N ASN A 163 -5.61 5.75 -36.02
CA ASN A 163 -6.06 5.15 -34.77
C ASN A 163 -6.19 3.63 -34.87
N GLN A 164 -6.67 3.11 -36.01
CA GLN A 164 -6.76 1.67 -36.24
C GLN A 164 -5.36 1.01 -36.29
N ARG A 165 -4.39 1.66 -36.95
CA ARG A 165 -2.99 1.20 -36.97
C ARG A 165 -2.36 1.24 -35.59
N LEU A 166 -2.55 2.33 -34.84
CA LEU A 166 -2.03 2.47 -33.47
C LEU A 166 -2.61 1.41 -32.53
N ARG A 167 -3.92 1.15 -32.62
CA ARG A 167 -4.57 0.07 -31.85
C ARG A 167 -3.98 -1.29 -32.15
N GLU A 168 -3.74 -1.60 -33.42
CA GLU A 168 -3.12 -2.86 -33.83
C GLU A 168 -1.66 -2.96 -33.38
N GLN A 169 -0.90 -1.85 -33.41
CA GLN A 169 0.46 -1.79 -32.89
C GLN A 169 0.48 -2.03 -31.37
N ILE A 170 -0.39 -1.37 -30.60
CA ILE A 170 -0.53 -1.57 -29.15
C ILE A 170 -0.90 -3.03 -28.85
N ARG A 171 -1.84 -3.60 -29.61
CA ARG A 171 -2.23 -5.01 -29.45
C ARG A 171 -1.03 -5.94 -29.62
N ARG A 172 -0.24 -5.76 -30.68
CA ARG A 172 0.96 -6.56 -30.93
C ARG A 172 2.01 -6.38 -29.83
N GLN A 173 2.23 -5.15 -29.39
CA GLN A 173 3.16 -4.87 -28.28
C GLN A 173 2.70 -5.53 -26.98
N ASN A 174 1.40 -5.52 -26.69
CA ASN A 174 0.85 -6.18 -25.50
C ASN A 174 1.03 -7.69 -25.57
N ILE A 175 0.76 -8.33 -26.71
CA ILE A 175 1.00 -9.77 -26.91
C ILE A 175 2.49 -10.11 -26.72
N GLU A 176 3.39 -9.32 -27.28
CA GLU A 176 4.84 -9.53 -27.13
C GLU A 176 5.29 -9.34 -25.67
N ARG A 177 4.75 -8.33 -24.96
CA ARG A 177 5.01 -8.12 -23.53
C ARG A 177 4.49 -9.28 -22.69
N GLU A 178 3.28 -9.77 -22.97
CA GLU A 178 2.70 -10.93 -22.30
C GLU A 178 3.56 -12.17 -22.52
N LYS A 179 4.01 -12.42 -23.76
CA LYS A 179 4.90 -13.52 -24.08
C LYS A 179 6.22 -13.44 -23.30
N ARG A 180 6.88 -12.29 -23.29
CA ARG A 180 8.10 -12.07 -22.50
C ARG A 180 7.85 -12.25 -21.00
N SER A 181 6.71 -11.78 -20.49
CA SER A 181 6.36 -11.96 -19.08
C SER A 181 6.14 -13.43 -18.72
N ALA A 182 5.55 -14.21 -19.63
CA ALA A 182 5.36 -15.65 -19.47
C ALA A 182 6.69 -16.41 -19.53
N GLU A 183 7.60 -16.01 -20.43
CA GLU A 183 8.96 -16.57 -20.51
C GLU A 183 9.74 -16.34 -19.21
N VAL A 184 9.71 -15.12 -18.67
CA VAL A 184 10.34 -14.79 -17.37
C VAL A 184 9.68 -15.57 -16.22
N ALA A 185 8.37 -15.74 -16.23
CA ALA A 185 7.67 -16.53 -15.22
C ALA A 185 8.09 -18.01 -15.25
N ALA A 186 8.20 -18.61 -16.44
CA ALA A 186 8.65 -19.99 -16.60
C ALA A 186 10.12 -20.17 -16.13
N GLU A 187 11.00 -19.21 -16.43
CA GLU A 187 12.38 -19.22 -15.96
C GLU A 187 12.45 -19.12 -14.42
N LEU A 188 11.65 -18.24 -13.82
CA LEU A 188 11.54 -18.13 -12.36
C LEU A 188 11.04 -19.41 -11.71
N GLU A 189 10.06 -20.09 -12.30
CA GLU A 189 9.58 -21.38 -11.79
C GLU A 189 10.66 -22.46 -11.85
N ARG A 190 11.42 -22.51 -12.96
CA ARG A 190 12.56 -23.42 -13.09
C ARG A 190 13.61 -23.16 -12.01
N LEU A 191 14.04 -21.91 -11.84
CA LEU A 191 15.03 -21.54 -10.81
C LEU A 191 14.54 -21.83 -9.40
N ARG A 192 13.23 -21.69 -9.14
CA ARG A 192 12.62 -22.06 -7.86
C ARG A 192 12.68 -23.56 -7.61
N GLU A 193 12.44 -24.36 -8.64
CA GLU A 193 12.55 -25.82 -8.55
C GLU A 193 13.99 -26.26 -8.31
N GLU A 194 14.95 -25.72 -9.06
CA GLU A 194 16.38 -25.98 -8.84
C GLU A 194 16.80 -25.59 -7.40
N ASN A 195 16.33 -24.45 -6.88
CA ASN A 195 16.55 -24.06 -5.49
C ASN A 195 15.90 -25.02 -4.48
N ARG A 196 14.71 -25.55 -4.76
CA ARG A 196 14.06 -26.56 -3.90
C ARG A 196 14.88 -27.84 -3.84
N GLN A 197 15.39 -28.29 -4.98
CA GLN A 197 16.22 -29.49 -5.11
C GLN A 197 17.55 -29.33 -4.35
N LEU A 198 18.29 -28.24 -4.59
CA LEU A 198 19.54 -27.97 -3.87
C LEU A 198 19.36 -27.90 -2.35
N LYS A 199 18.26 -27.29 -1.88
CA LYS A 199 17.92 -27.29 -0.45
C LYS A 199 17.61 -28.69 0.08
N ALA A 200 17.00 -29.55 -0.71
CA ALA A 200 16.75 -30.94 -0.32
C ALA A 200 18.06 -31.74 -0.24
N GLU A 201 18.96 -31.55 -1.20
CA GLU A 201 20.28 -32.17 -1.21
C GLU A 201 21.12 -31.73 0.00
N LEU A 202 21.14 -30.43 0.33
CA LEU A 202 21.81 -29.93 1.53
C LEU A 202 21.28 -30.60 2.81
N ARG A 203 19.95 -30.68 2.96
CA ARG A 203 19.33 -31.37 4.11
C ARG A 203 19.73 -32.84 4.19
N GLN A 204 19.80 -33.55 3.05
CA GLN A 204 20.25 -34.95 3.04
C GLN A 204 21.72 -35.06 3.45
N ARG A 205 22.58 -34.15 2.98
CA ARG A 205 23.99 -34.14 3.38
C ARG A 205 24.17 -33.88 4.87
N ASP A 206 23.36 -33.00 5.46
CA ASP A 206 23.38 -32.75 6.91
C ASP A 206 22.97 -34.00 7.69
N ILE A 207 21.88 -34.67 7.29
CA ILE A 207 21.43 -35.92 7.90
C ILE A 207 22.50 -37.02 7.78
N ASP A 208 23.11 -37.17 6.61
CA ASP A 208 24.16 -38.16 6.39
C ASP A 208 25.41 -37.87 7.23
N TRP A 209 25.76 -36.60 7.39
CA TRP A 209 26.87 -36.19 8.24
C TRP A 209 26.60 -36.47 9.71
N GLU A 210 25.40 -36.16 10.21
CA GLU A 210 24.98 -36.48 11.57
C GLU A 210 25.00 -37.98 11.85
N ARG A 211 24.54 -38.80 10.90
CA ARG A 211 24.58 -40.26 10.99
C ARG A 211 26.02 -40.79 11.09
N ARG A 212 26.92 -40.28 10.24
CA ARG A 212 28.35 -40.64 10.29
C ARG A 212 28.99 -40.23 11.61
N LEU A 213 28.68 -39.02 12.08
CA LEU A 213 29.19 -38.52 13.35
C LEU A 213 28.68 -39.35 14.54
N ALA A 214 27.41 -39.75 14.53
CA ALA A 214 26.82 -40.61 15.54
C ALA A 214 27.51 -41.98 15.58
N TYR A 215 27.73 -42.58 14.40
CA TYR A 215 28.44 -43.85 14.27
C TYR A 215 29.87 -43.76 14.82
N GLU A 216 30.65 -42.75 14.42
CA GLU A 216 32.02 -42.58 14.92
C GLU A 216 32.05 -42.33 16.43
N ARG A 217 31.09 -41.54 16.97
CA ARG A 217 30.97 -41.34 18.42
C ARG A 217 30.69 -42.64 19.17
N GLU A 218 29.83 -43.50 18.62
CA GLU A 218 29.51 -44.80 19.22
C GLU A 218 30.72 -45.75 19.16
N LYS A 219 31.41 -45.78 18.02
CA LYS A 219 32.64 -46.55 17.83
C LYS A 219 33.71 -46.15 18.84
N ILE A 220 34.03 -44.86 18.94
CA ILE A 220 35.01 -44.35 19.92
C ILE A 220 34.60 -44.70 21.36
N ARG A 221 33.31 -44.57 21.70
CA ARG A 221 32.82 -44.96 23.03
C ARG A 221 33.00 -46.45 23.30
N ALA A 222 32.79 -47.30 22.30
CA ALA A 222 32.98 -48.75 22.44
C ALA A 222 34.46 -49.10 22.61
N GLU A 223 35.35 -48.48 21.83
CA GLU A 223 36.81 -48.64 21.95
C GLU A 223 37.29 -48.24 23.34
N VAL A 224 36.97 -47.02 23.80
CA VAL A 224 37.34 -46.53 25.13
C VAL A 224 36.80 -47.44 26.25
N ARG A 225 35.55 -47.92 26.14
CA ARG A 225 34.99 -48.87 27.12
C ARG A 225 35.74 -50.20 27.15
N ALA A 226 36.17 -50.70 26.00
CA ALA A 226 36.93 -51.94 25.91
C ALA A 226 38.32 -51.78 26.55
N GLU A 227 39.00 -50.65 26.30
CA GLU A 227 40.29 -50.31 26.92
C GLU A 227 40.17 -50.22 28.45
N LEU A 228 39.23 -49.43 28.96
CA LEU A 228 38.95 -49.31 30.40
C LEU A 228 38.64 -50.68 31.03
N LYS A 229 37.84 -51.50 30.36
CA LYS A 229 37.52 -52.85 30.85
C LYS A 229 38.78 -53.71 30.97
N ALA A 230 39.65 -53.69 29.96
CA ALA A 230 40.91 -54.43 29.98
C ALA A 230 41.85 -53.95 31.11
N GLU A 231 41.94 -52.63 31.33
CA GLU A 231 42.71 -52.05 32.44
C GLU A 231 42.16 -52.51 33.80
N TYR A 232 40.85 -52.42 34.02
CA TYR A 232 40.23 -52.86 35.27
C TYR A 232 40.38 -54.36 35.50
N GLU A 233 40.25 -55.19 34.46
CA GLU A 233 40.51 -56.63 34.54
C GLU A 233 41.97 -56.90 34.95
N GLY A 234 42.94 -56.16 34.40
CA GLY A 234 44.34 -56.23 34.80
C GLY A 234 44.55 -55.91 36.29
N ILE A 235 43.94 -54.82 36.78
CA ILE A 235 44.01 -54.41 38.19
C ILE A 235 43.36 -55.48 39.10
N ILE A 236 42.16 -55.96 38.74
CA ILE A 236 41.45 -56.99 39.51
C ILE A 236 42.28 -58.26 39.59
N ASN A 237 42.89 -58.70 38.49
CA ASN A 237 43.74 -59.89 38.46
C ASN A 237 44.98 -59.73 39.35
N SER A 238 45.62 -58.56 39.32
CA SER A 238 46.77 -58.24 40.18
C SER A 238 46.39 -58.27 41.67
N LEU A 239 45.31 -57.58 42.05
CA LEU A 239 44.81 -57.57 43.43
C LEU A 239 44.40 -58.97 43.89
N THR A 240 43.75 -59.75 43.02
CA THR A 240 43.38 -61.14 43.32
C THR A 240 44.61 -62.01 43.59
N ALA A 241 45.69 -61.84 42.82
CA ALA A 241 46.95 -62.54 43.06
C ALA A 241 47.59 -62.12 44.39
N GLN A 242 47.60 -60.82 44.70
CA GLN A 242 48.11 -60.30 45.99
C GLN A 242 47.32 -60.85 47.19
N VAL A 243 45.99 -60.89 47.11
CA VAL A 243 45.14 -61.44 48.18
C VAL A 243 45.40 -62.93 48.38
N LYS A 244 45.54 -63.71 47.29
CA LYS A 244 45.90 -65.14 47.38
C LYS A 244 47.25 -65.35 48.08
N GLU A 245 48.26 -64.55 47.72
CA GLU A 245 49.57 -64.63 48.35
C GLU A 245 49.53 -64.25 49.83
N LEU A 246 48.84 -63.17 50.20
CA LEU A 246 48.64 -62.79 51.60
C LEU A 246 47.90 -63.88 52.38
N THR A 247 46.92 -64.54 51.77
CA THR A 247 46.16 -65.64 52.40
C THR A 247 47.08 -66.83 52.66
N ARG A 248 47.93 -67.20 51.68
CA ARG A 248 48.94 -68.25 51.81
C ARG A 248 49.91 -67.95 52.97
N GLN A 249 50.42 -66.73 53.04
CA GLN A 249 51.32 -66.29 54.12
C GLN A 249 50.63 -66.36 55.49
N LEU A 250 49.35 -65.96 55.59
CA LEU A 250 48.59 -66.06 56.84
C LEU A 250 48.37 -67.52 57.28
N GLU A 251 48.10 -68.43 56.34
CA GLU A 251 47.97 -69.86 56.63
C GLU A 251 49.28 -70.47 57.11
N GLU A 252 50.41 -70.12 56.50
CA GLU A 252 51.74 -70.53 56.95
C GLU A 252 52.03 -70.05 58.38
N ILE A 253 51.79 -68.77 58.67
CA ILE A 253 51.95 -68.21 60.03
C ILE A 253 51.04 -68.94 61.03
N ARG A 254 49.78 -69.20 60.66
CA ARG A 254 48.83 -69.91 61.52
C ARG A 254 49.29 -71.33 61.85
N LEU A 255 49.91 -72.03 60.90
CA LEU A 255 50.49 -73.36 61.12
C LEU A 255 51.71 -73.29 62.06
N GLN A 256 52.57 -72.28 61.90
CA GLN A 256 53.72 -72.07 62.78
C GLN A 256 53.32 -71.80 64.24
N ILE A 257 52.21 -71.07 64.48
CA ILE A 257 51.73 -70.79 65.84
C ILE A 257 51.09 -72.03 66.52
N LYS A 258 50.65 -73.02 65.74
CA LYS A 258 50.00 -74.25 66.26
C LYS A 258 50.97 -75.40 66.54
N ALA A 259 52.20 -75.32 66.05
CA ALA A 259 53.28 -76.29 66.27
C ALA A 259 54.06 -75.96 67.54
#